data_AF-A0A2S9JWX0-F1
#
_entry.id   AF-A0A2S9JWX0-F1
#
_cell.length_a   1.000
_cell.length_b   1.000
_cell.length_c   1.000
_cell.angle_alpha   90.00
_cell.angle_beta   90.00
_cell.angle_gamma   90.00
#
_symmetry.space_group_name_H-M   'P 1'
#
loop_
_entity.id
_entity.type
_entity.pdbx_description
1 polymer ?
#
loop_
_entity_poly.entity_id
_entity_poly.type
_entity_poly.pdbx_seq_one_letter_code
_entity_poly.pdbx_strand_id
1 'polypeptide(L)'
;MIPLYFFEKFAHISILSFFLKDQSVPLHIELVGSLAALITTLCWVPQIIKIVRHRETASISLITNVSLALGVLLWLFYGIMISSWPVIAANGMTLLLILTILGLKLRYG
;
A
#
# COMPACT_ATOMS: atom_id res chain seq x y z
N MET A 1 10.99 25.53 28.51
CA MET A 1 9.60 25.24 28.12
C MET A 1 9.43 25.66 26.67
N ILE A 2 9.77 24.78 25.72
CA ILE A 2 9.56 25.04 24.29
C ILE A 2 8.06 24.82 24.04
N PRO A 3 7.33 25.77 23.42
CA PRO A 3 5.88 25.71 23.41
C PRO A 3 5.39 24.68 22.39
N LEU A 4 4.46 23.81 22.81
CA LEU A 4 3.67 22.90 21.96
C LEU A 4 3.12 23.59 20.69
N TYR A 5 2.89 24.90 20.75
CA TYR A 5 2.50 25.77 19.63
C TYR A 5 3.46 25.75 18.42
N PHE A 6 4.75 25.53 18.63
CA PHE A 6 5.74 25.45 17.53
C PHE A 6 5.61 24.11 16.77
N PHE A 7 5.26 23.02 17.48
CA PHE A 7 5.10 21.69 16.92
C PHE A 7 3.80 21.55 16.12
N GLU A 8 2.70 22.15 16.60
CA GLU A 8 1.43 22.18 15.87
C GLU A 8 1.51 22.98 14.56
N LYS A 9 2.23 24.11 14.57
CA LYS A 9 2.47 24.89 13.35
C LYS A 9 3.26 24.08 12.32
N PHE A 10 4.23 23.26 12.76
CA PHE A 10 5.03 22.41 11.89
C PHE A 10 4.21 21.27 11.25
N ALA A 11 3.33 20.62 12.02
CA ALA A 11 2.44 19.58 11.52
C ALA A 11 1.45 20.11 10.47
N HIS A 12 0.91 21.31 10.67
CA HIS A 12 0.02 21.97 9.71
C HIS A 12 0.75 22.43 8.44
N ILE A 13 2.01 22.85 8.57
CA ILE A 13 2.88 23.23 7.44
C ILE A 13 3.22 22.00 6.59
N SER A 14 3.39 20.81 7.16
CA SER A 14 3.72 19.58 6.41
C SER A 14 2.56 19.08 5.52
N ILE A 15 1.32 19.14 5.99
CA ILE A 15 0.15 18.77 5.18
C ILE A 15 -0.13 19.83 4.11
N LEU A 16 -0.07 21.11 4.46
CA LEU A 16 -0.27 22.19 3.50
C LEU A 16 0.84 22.23 2.45
N SER A 17 2.10 22.00 2.83
CA SER A 17 3.21 21.89 1.87
C SER A 17 3.16 20.64 0.99
N PHE A 18 2.53 19.55 1.44
CA PHE A 18 2.21 18.39 0.59
C PHE A 18 1.16 18.77 -0.47
N PHE A 19 0.06 19.40 -0.07
CA PHE A 19 -0.96 19.91 -1.03
C PHE A 19 -0.43 21.01 -1.95
N LEU A 20 0.54 21.83 -1.51
CA LEU A 20 1.17 22.87 -2.33
C LEU A 20 2.29 22.34 -3.23
N LYS A 21 2.95 21.23 -2.87
CA LYS A 21 3.99 20.59 -3.71
C LYS A 21 3.41 19.83 -4.90
N ASP A 22 2.16 19.40 -4.78
CA ASP A 22 1.42 18.65 -5.80
C ASP A 22 0.97 19.51 -6.99
N GLN A 23 1.02 20.83 -6.86
CA GLN A 23 0.48 21.76 -7.85
C GLN A 23 1.29 21.86 -9.17
N SER A 24 2.36 21.06 -9.33
CA SER A 24 3.25 21.06 -10.50
C SER A 24 3.35 19.75 -11.27
N VAL A 25 2.70 18.67 -10.83
CA VAL A 25 2.75 17.39 -11.55
C VAL A 25 1.76 17.42 -12.73
N PRO A 26 2.22 17.21 -13.98
CA PRO A 26 1.32 17.19 -15.12
C PRO A 26 0.23 16.10 -14.98
N LEU A 27 -1.00 16.42 -15.40
CA LEU A 27 -2.16 15.53 -15.30
C LEU A 27 -1.90 14.10 -15.82
N HIS A 28 -1.11 13.96 -16.89
CA HIS A 28 -0.79 12.65 -17.47
C HIS A 28 0.04 11.78 -16.53
N ILE A 29 0.90 12.36 -15.69
CA ILE A 29 1.70 11.61 -14.71
C ILE A 29 0.82 11.13 -13.56
N GLU A 30 -0.06 12.01 -13.05
CA GLU A 30 -1.03 11.65 -12.00
C GLU A 30 -1.98 10.53 -12.44
N LEU A 31 -2.45 10.57 -13.68
CA LEU A 31 -3.30 9.51 -14.24
C LEU A 31 -2.56 8.18 -14.32
N VAL A 32 -1.30 8.18 -14.78
CA VAL A 32 -0.49 6.95 -14.86
C VAL A 32 -0.24 6.39 -13.46
N GLY A 33 0.12 7.23 -12.49
CA GLY A 33 0.32 6.82 -11.10
C GLY A 33 -0.94 6.25 -10.46
N SER A 34 -2.09 6.92 -10.64
CA SER A 34 -3.38 6.49 -10.12
C SER A 34 -3.85 5.16 -10.75
N LEU A 35 -3.71 5.01 -12.07
CA LEU A 35 -4.03 3.77 -12.77
C LEU A 35 -3.09 2.63 -12.33
N ALA A 36 -1.80 2.90 -12.20
CA ALA A 36 -0.84 1.92 -11.70
C ALA A 36 -1.23 1.44 -10.29
N ALA A 37 -1.57 2.35 -9.37
CA ALA A 37 -2.01 2.02 -8.02
C ALA A 37 -3.32 1.20 -8.03
N LEU A 38 -4.30 1.58 -8.85
CA LEU A 38 -5.56 0.84 -9.01
C LEU A 38 -5.33 -0.57 -9.54
N ILE A 39 -4.58 -0.71 -10.64
CA ILE A 39 -4.34 -2.00 -11.30
C ILE A 39 -3.57 -2.94 -10.37
N THR A 40 -2.49 -2.47 -9.75
CA THR A 40 -1.65 -3.29 -8.86
C THR A 40 -2.34 -3.68 -7.56
N THR A 41 -3.33 -2.90 -7.12
CA THR A 41 -4.17 -3.24 -5.96
C THR A 41 -5.25 -4.24 -6.36
N LEU A 42 -6.02 -3.95 -7.42
CA LEU A 42 -7.18 -4.76 -7.80
C LEU A 42 -6.81 -6.10 -8.41
N CYS A 43 -5.58 -6.29 -8.91
CA CYS A 43 -5.14 -7.57 -9.47
C CYS A 43 -5.19 -8.74 -8.49
N TRP A 44 -5.18 -8.48 -7.17
CA TRP A 44 -5.28 -9.50 -6.13
C TRP A 44 -6.73 -9.94 -5.85
N VAL A 45 -7.72 -9.13 -6.21
CA VAL A 45 -9.13 -9.40 -5.93
C VAL A 45 -9.63 -10.67 -6.62
N PRO A 46 -9.36 -10.91 -7.93
CA PRO A 46 -9.73 -12.17 -8.58
C PRO A 46 -9.13 -13.40 -7.89
N GLN A 47 -7.90 -13.30 -7.40
CA GLN A 47 -7.22 -14.40 -6.69
C GLN A 47 -7.94 -14.72 -5.37
N ILE A 48 -8.29 -13.69 -4.58
CA ILE A 48 -9.05 -13.84 -3.34
C ILE A 48 -10.41 -14.50 -3.62
N ILE A 49 -11.15 -14.01 -4.63
CA ILE A 49 -12.45 -14.57 -5.01
C ILE A 49 -12.31 -16.05 -5.40
N LYS A 50 -11.30 -16.42 -6.18
CA LYS A 50 -11.04 -17.81 -6.58
C LYS A 50 -10.86 -18.71 -5.36
N ILE A 51 -10.04 -18.29 -4.39
CA ILE A 51 -9.79 -19.06 -3.17
C ILE A 51 -11.06 -19.19 -2.31
N VAL A 52 -11.79 -18.08 -2.13
CA VAL A 52 -13.01 -18.09 -1.31
C VAL A 52 -14.09 -18.97 -1.93
N ARG A 53 -14.27 -18.92 -3.25
CA ARG A 53 -15.32 -19.68 -3.93
C ARG A 53 -14.98 -21.15 -4.15
N HIS A 54 -13.75 -21.44 -4.56
CA HIS A 54 -13.36 -22.78 -5.00
C HIS A 54 -12.47 -23.53 -4.00
N ARG A 55 -12.00 -22.87 -2.94
CA ARG A 55 -11.04 -23.42 -1.96
C ARG A 55 -9.74 -23.93 -2.61
N GLU A 56 -9.47 -23.52 -3.84
CA GLU A 56 -8.32 -23.97 -4.62
C GLU A 56 -7.10 -23.13 -4.26
N THR A 57 -6.20 -23.70 -3.47
CA THR A 57 -4.97 -23.03 -3.05
C THR A 57 -3.70 -23.78 -3.45
N ALA A 58 -3.82 -24.98 -4.03
CA ALA A 58 -2.69 -25.87 -4.33
C ALA A 58 -1.63 -25.21 -5.23
N SER A 59 -2.06 -24.41 -6.21
CA SER A 59 -1.17 -23.68 -7.12
C SER A 59 -0.56 -22.41 -6.54
N ILE A 60 -0.97 -22.00 -5.33
CA ILE A 60 -0.48 -20.78 -4.68
C ILE A 60 0.80 -21.12 -3.89
N SER A 61 1.92 -20.58 -4.37
CA SER A 61 3.22 -20.68 -3.69
C SER A 61 3.22 -19.87 -2.41
N LEU A 62 3.40 -20.54 -1.27
CA LEU A 62 3.52 -19.88 0.04
C LEU A 62 4.77 -19.00 0.11
N ILE A 63 5.91 -19.51 -0.39
CA ILE A 63 7.20 -18.80 -0.39
C ILE A 63 7.07 -17.48 -1.17
N THR A 64 6.48 -17.53 -2.37
CA THR A 64 6.33 -16.32 -3.20
C THR A 64 5.49 -15.26 -2.51
N ASN A 65 4.35 -15.64 -1.92
CA ASN A 65 3.45 -14.70 -1.27
C ASN A 65 4.03 -14.15 0.05
N VAL A 66 4.76 -14.96 0.83
CA VAL A 66 5.46 -14.51 2.03
C VAL A 66 6.59 -13.54 1.67
N SER A 67 7.43 -13.88 0.69
CA SER A 67 8.50 -12.99 0.22
C SER A 67 7.95 -11.66 -0.29
N LEU A 68 6.83 -11.69 -1.02
CA LEU A 68 6.17 -10.47 -1.47
C LEU A 68 5.60 -9.66 -0.30
N ALA A 69 4.96 -10.30 0.68
CA ALA A 69 4.47 -9.63 1.89
C ALA A 69 5.61 -8.92 2.64
N LEU A 70 6.77 -9.57 2.79
CA LEU A 70 7.95 -8.97 3.41
C LEU A 70 8.48 -7.79 2.59
N GLY A 71 8.58 -7.92 1.27
CA GLY A 71 8.99 -6.83 0.40
C GLY A 71 8.06 -5.61 0.49
N VAL A 72 6.75 -5.83 0.44
CA VAL A 72 5.73 -4.76 0.57
C VAL A 72 5.77 -4.14 1.97
N LEU A 73 5.99 -4.94 3.02
CA LEU A 73 6.17 -4.43 4.38
C LEU A 73 7.40 -3.54 4.51
N LEU A 74 8.52 -3.91 3.89
CA LEU A 74 9.72 -3.07 3.84
C LEU A 74 9.46 -1.76 3.06
N TRP A 75 8.73 -1.82 1.95
CA TRP A 75 8.31 -0.63 1.21
C TRP A 75 7.37 0.28 2.01
N LEU A 76 6.48 -0.31 2.80
CA LEU A 76 5.60 0.44 3.71
C LEU A 76 6.44 1.18 4.77
N PHE A 77 7.38 0.49 5.42
CA PHE A 77 8.30 1.13 6.38
C PHE A 77 9.14 2.22 5.71
N TYR A 78 9.68 1.96 4.53
CA TYR A 78 10.39 2.94 3.73
C TYR A 78 9.52 4.18 3.48
N GLY A 79 8.27 3.99 3.04
CA GLY A 79 7.30 5.07 2.82
C GLY A 79 7.06 5.92 4.06
N ILE A 80 6.95 5.29 5.24
CA ILE A 80 6.82 5.96 6.54
C ILE A 80 8.08 6.80 6.83
N MET A 81 9.28 6.24 6.64
CA MET A 81 10.55 6.94 6.87
C MET A 81 10.70 8.19 6.00
N ILE A 82 10.19 8.17 4.76
CA ILE A 82 10.22 9.33 3.85
C ILE A 82 8.95 10.18 3.91
N SER A 83 8.00 9.87 4.81
CA SER A 83 6.70 10.55 4.93
C SER A 83 5.93 10.66 3.60
N SER A 84 6.00 9.62 2.75
CA SER A 84 5.34 9.59 1.44
C SER A 84 3.98 8.89 1.53
N TRP A 85 2.91 9.68 1.64
CA TRP A 85 1.53 9.17 1.68
C TRP A 85 1.17 8.24 0.51
N PRO A 86 1.52 8.52 -0.76
CA PRO A 86 1.21 7.60 -1.85
C PRO A 86 1.86 6.22 -1.69
N VAL A 87 3.14 6.18 -1.28
CA VAL A 87 3.87 4.92 -1.05
C VAL A 87 3.27 4.16 0.13
N ILE A 88 2.94 4.86 1.21
CA ILE A 88 2.31 4.28 2.40
C ILE A 88 0.94 3.68 2.05
N ALA A 89 0.08 4.45 1.39
CA ALA A 89 -1.27 4.03 1.05
C ALA A 89 -1.28 2.81 0.10
N ALA A 90 -0.46 2.85 -0.96
CA ALA A 90 -0.35 1.76 -1.92
C ALA A 90 0.13 0.46 -1.25
N ASN A 91 1.26 0.50 -0.54
CA ASN A 91 1.83 -0.70 0.09
C ASN A 91 0.98 -1.21 1.25
N GLY A 92 0.34 -0.32 2.02
CA GLY A 92 -0.59 -0.71 3.07
C GLY A 92 -1.76 -1.51 2.53
N MET A 93 -2.40 -1.02 1.45
CA MET A 93 -3.51 -1.74 0.80
C MET A 93 -3.06 -3.07 0.20
N THR A 94 -1.93 -3.08 -0.53
CA THR A 94 -1.37 -4.32 -1.10
C THR A 94 -1.06 -5.35 -0.01
N LEU A 95 -0.48 -4.93 1.12
CA LEU A 95 -0.15 -5.83 2.23
C LEU A 95 -1.40 -6.50 2.80
N LEU A 96 -2.49 -5.75 3.01
CA LEU A 96 -3.76 -6.30 3.48
C LEU A 96 -4.30 -7.40 2.55
N LEU A 97 -4.23 -7.19 1.24
CA LEU A 97 -4.69 -8.15 0.25
C LEU A 97 -3.80 -9.41 0.22
N ILE A 98 -2.48 -9.25 0.27
CA ILE A 98 -1.54 -10.39 0.31
C ILE A 98 -1.72 -11.20 1.61
N LEU A 99 -1.86 -10.53 2.76
CA LEU A 99 -2.11 -11.19 4.04
C LEU A 99 -3.44 -11.96 4.02
N THR A 100 -4.47 -11.43 3.34
CA THR A 100 -5.72 -12.15 3.12
C THR A 100 -5.50 -13.43 2.31
N ILE A 101 -4.75 -13.35 1.20
CA ILE A 101 -4.40 -14.52 0.37
C ILE A 101 -3.62 -15.56 1.19
N LEU A 102 -2.61 -15.13 1.96
CA LEU A 102 -1.83 -16.00 2.83
C LEU A 102 -2.71 -16.66 3.90
N GLY A 103 -3.57 -15.90 4.57
CA GLY A 103 -4.49 -16.44 5.57
C GLY A 103 -5.44 -17.48 4.97
N LEU A 104 -5.97 -17.23 3.77
CA LEU A 104 -6.81 -18.21 3.08
C LEU A 104 -6.00 -19.43 2.61
N LYS A 105 -4.76 -19.24 2.16
CA LYS A 105 -3.84 -20.34 1.81
C LYS A 105 -3.54 -21.22 3.03
N LEU A 106 -3.32 -20.64 4.21
CA LEU A 106 -3.07 -21.41 5.43
C LEU A 106 -4.34 -22.11 5.96
N ARG A 107 -5.53 -21.57 5.65
CA ARG A 107 -6.82 -22.17 6.07
C ARG A 107 -7.27 -23.33 5.19
N TYR A 108 -7.03 -23.26 3.88
CA TYR A 108 -7.50 -24.25 2.89
C TYR A 108 -6.38 -25.05 2.23
N GLY A 109 -5.12 -24.71 2.49
CA GLY A 109 -3.94 -25.37 1.95
C GLY A 109 -3.51 -26.59 2.75
#